data_AF-A0A8S4HBS1-F1
#
_entry.id   AF-A0A8S4HBS1-F1
#
_cell.length_a   1.000
_cell.length_b   1.000
_cell.length_c   1.000
_cell.angle_alpha   90.00
_cell.angle_beta   90.00
_cell.angle_gamma   90.00
#
_symmetry.space_group_name_H-M   'P 1'
#
loop_
_entity.id
_entity.type
_entity.pdbx_description
1 polymer ?
#
loop_
_entity_poly.entity_id
_entity_poly.type
_entity_poly.pdbx_seq_one_letter_code
_entity_poly.pdbx_strand_id
1 'polypeptide(L)'
;MEATIKDERIVFDYLSAHKFDKALKEDVQNDMYSAYYNGISGLRELFGWIDDLSKKLSRNISLVHKSYIPGDESNKKRCYDLNFWLHDQVYKNLQSSKKSTEYLGSIVDKLQSVWQDIVDKEFPGRDYTCLPDKKLLLNMQFLQEIKDLFDFFQDYTEMKGEIIARTHEACLKYVG
;
A
#
# COMPACT_ATOMS: atom_id res chain seq x y z
N MET A 1 -23.65 -29.90 -8.77
CA MET A 1 -23.77 -28.79 -7.81
C MET A 1 -22.35 -28.31 -7.56
N GLU A 2 -21.86 -27.41 -8.41
CA GLU A 2 -20.55 -26.78 -8.21
C GLU A 2 -20.72 -25.77 -7.06
N ALA A 3 -20.04 -26.04 -5.95
CA ALA A 3 -19.91 -25.04 -4.90
C ALA A 3 -19.00 -23.95 -5.46
N THR A 4 -19.58 -22.82 -5.85
CA THR A 4 -18.84 -21.57 -6.03
C THR A 4 -18.31 -21.20 -4.65
N ILE A 5 -17.08 -21.64 -4.34
CA ILE A 5 -16.30 -21.03 -3.26
C ILE A 5 -16.17 -19.57 -3.68
N LYS A 6 -16.97 -18.69 -3.08
CA LYS A 6 -16.67 -17.27 -3.11
C LYS A 6 -15.25 -17.18 -2.55
N ASP A 7 -14.34 -16.70 -3.37
CA ASP A 7 -12.93 -16.47 -3.04
C ASP A 7 -12.84 -15.29 -2.04
N GLU A 8 -13.51 -15.42 -0.90
CA GLU A 8 -13.46 -14.48 0.19
C GLU A 8 -12.10 -14.66 0.85
N ARG A 9 -11.21 -13.74 0.50
CA ARG A 9 -9.85 -13.70 0.99
C ARG A 9 -9.82 -13.73 2.52
N ILE A 10 -9.14 -14.73 3.07
CA ILE A 10 -8.95 -14.85 4.51
C ILE A 10 -7.99 -13.75 4.97
N VAL A 11 -8.43 -12.95 5.94
CA VAL A 11 -7.65 -11.86 6.53
C VAL A 11 -7.35 -12.20 7.98
N PHE A 12 -6.08 -12.09 8.37
CA PHE A 12 -5.63 -12.34 9.73
C PHE A 12 -5.25 -11.04 10.42
N ASP A 13 -6.21 -10.43 11.11
CA ASP A 13 -6.09 -9.05 11.59
C ASP A 13 -4.90 -8.77 12.52
N TYR A 14 -4.45 -9.80 13.24
CA TYR A 14 -3.37 -9.73 14.21
C TYR A 14 -1.98 -9.84 13.57
N LEU A 15 -1.89 -10.33 12.33
CA LEU A 15 -0.62 -10.54 11.65
C LEU A 15 0.01 -9.23 11.18
N SER A 16 1.33 -9.26 11.03
CA SER A 16 2.14 -8.07 10.79
C SER A 16 1.87 -7.44 9.43
N ALA A 17 1.61 -8.24 8.39
CA ALA A 17 1.30 -7.72 7.06
C ALA A 17 -0.04 -6.97 7.05
N HIS A 18 -1.08 -7.53 7.67
CA HIS A 18 -2.38 -6.90 7.77
C HIS A 18 -2.33 -5.60 8.60
N LYS A 19 -1.62 -5.60 9.73
CA LYS A 19 -1.43 -4.39 10.56
C LYS A 19 -0.83 -3.24 9.75
N PHE A 20 0.16 -3.53 8.90
CA PHE A 20 0.78 -2.52 8.06
C PHE A 20 -0.17 -2.01 6.96
N ASP A 21 -0.89 -2.90 6.28
CA ASP A 21 -1.88 -2.53 5.27
C ASP A 21 -3.02 -1.67 5.85
N LYS A 22 -3.49 -2.03 7.05
CA LYS A 22 -4.47 -1.24 7.80
C LYS A 22 -3.92 0.15 8.10
N ALA A 23 -2.68 0.23 8.57
CA ALA A 23 -2.03 1.51 8.82
C ALA A 23 -2.07 2.39 7.58
N LEU A 24 -1.67 1.90 6.39
CA LEU A 24 -1.69 2.68 5.14
C LEU A 24 -3.07 3.28 4.77
N LYS A 25 -4.16 2.71 5.27
CA LYS A 25 -5.55 3.11 4.98
C LYS A 25 -6.18 4.01 6.04
N GLU A 26 -5.52 4.23 7.18
CA GLU A 26 -6.01 5.13 8.22
C GLU A 26 -6.28 6.55 7.70
N ASP A 27 -7.31 7.18 8.26
CA ASP A 27 -7.64 8.57 7.97
C ASP A 27 -6.59 9.51 8.53
N VAL A 28 -6.49 10.68 7.90
CA VAL A 28 -5.46 11.67 8.20
C VAL A 28 -6.09 13.05 8.32
N GLN A 29 -5.75 13.75 9.40
CA GLN A 29 -6.17 15.14 9.64
C GLN A 29 -5.05 16.14 9.34
N ASN A 30 -3.79 15.68 9.33
CA ASN A 30 -2.62 16.52 9.12
C ASN A 30 -2.28 16.67 7.63
N ASP A 31 -1.89 17.86 7.21
CA ASP A 31 -1.55 18.20 5.84
C ASP A 31 -0.02 18.28 5.65
N MET A 32 0.67 17.18 5.99
CA MET A 32 2.12 17.10 5.85
C MET A 32 2.52 17.24 4.38
N TYR A 33 3.66 17.89 4.13
CA TYR A 33 4.23 18.05 2.78
C TYR A 33 3.29 18.69 1.74
N SER A 34 2.25 19.41 2.18
CA SER A 34 1.22 19.96 1.29
C SER A 34 1.77 20.88 0.19
N ALA A 35 2.84 21.62 0.48
CA ALA A 35 3.53 22.49 -0.47
C ALA A 35 4.05 21.75 -1.71
N TYR A 36 4.39 20.45 -1.60
CA TYR A 36 4.88 19.64 -2.72
C TYR A 36 3.78 19.33 -3.74
N TYR A 37 2.51 19.42 -3.34
CA TYR A 37 1.37 19.12 -4.21
C TYR A 37 0.84 20.34 -5.00
N ASN A 38 1.46 21.52 -4.86
CA ASN A 38 1.04 22.72 -5.58
C ASN A 38 1.07 22.52 -7.12
N GLY A 39 2.01 21.72 -7.62
CA GLY A 39 2.13 21.41 -9.06
C GLY A 39 1.02 20.53 -9.64
N ILE A 40 0.13 19.98 -8.80
CA ILE A 40 -0.98 19.12 -9.24
C ILE A 40 -2.36 19.74 -9.00
N SER A 41 -2.45 21.06 -8.84
CA SER A 41 -3.72 21.78 -8.64
C SER A 41 -4.81 21.41 -9.67
N GLY A 42 -4.45 21.33 -10.95
CA GLY A 42 -5.38 20.91 -12.01
C GLY A 42 -5.93 19.49 -11.85
N LEU A 43 -5.19 18.57 -11.20
CA LEU A 43 -5.74 17.25 -10.85
C LEU A 43 -6.80 17.36 -9.75
N ARG A 44 -6.59 18.23 -8.76
CA ARG A 44 -7.52 18.44 -7.64
C ARG A 44 -8.87 18.97 -8.13
N GLU A 45 -8.84 19.88 -9.09
CA GLU A 45 -10.05 20.43 -9.72
C GLU A 45 -10.85 19.36 -10.50
N LEU A 46 -10.16 18.44 -11.17
CA LEU A 46 -10.78 17.37 -11.95
C LEU A 46 -11.27 16.19 -11.08
N PHE A 47 -10.58 15.95 -9.96
CA PHE A 47 -10.77 14.78 -9.11
C PHE A 47 -10.76 15.19 -7.63
N GLY A 48 -11.95 15.40 -7.05
CA GLY A 48 -12.09 15.87 -5.67
C GLY A 48 -11.50 14.96 -4.58
N TRP A 49 -11.18 13.70 -4.90
CA TRP A 49 -10.53 12.76 -3.99
C TRP A 49 -8.99 12.91 -3.92
N ILE A 50 -8.39 13.70 -4.81
CA ILE A 50 -6.92 13.89 -4.85
C ILE A 50 -6.41 14.55 -3.56
N ASP A 51 -7.18 15.45 -2.95
CA ASP A 51 -6.75 16.13 -1.71
C ASP A 51 -6.62 15.14 -0.53
N ASP A 52 -7.62 14.29 -0.32
CA ASP A 52 -7.55 13.24 0.71
C ASP A 52 -6.41 12.25 0.43
N LEU A 53 -6.30 11.82 -0.83
CA LEU A 53 -5.23 10.91 -1.25
C LEU A 53 -3.83 11.52 -1.03
N SER A 54 -3.66 12.81 -1.32
CA SER A 54 -2.38 13.52 -1.14
C SER A 54 -1.94 13.55 0.32
N LYS A 55 -2.88 13.81 1.24
CA LYS A 55 -2.61 13.78 2.69
C LYS A 55 -2.23 12.38 3.15
N LYS A 56 -2.96 11.35 2.69
CA LYS A 56 -2.68 9.95 3.02
C LYS A 56 -1.33 9.50 2.48
N LEU A 57 -0.99 9.88 1.25
CA LEU A 57 0.30 9.58 0.64
C LEU A 57 1.45 10.21 1.43
N SER A 58 1.35 11.49 1.79
CA SER A 58 2.36 12.18 2.60
C SER A 58 2.61 11.49 3.94
N ARG A 59 1.53 11.09 4.63
CA ARG A 59 1.60 10.33 5.87
C ARG A 59 2.25 8.96 5.65
N ASN A 60 1.89 8.25 4.59
CA ASN A 60 2.42 6.93 4.28
C ASN A 60 3.91 6.97 3.90
N ILE A 61 4.36 8.00 3.17
CA ILE A 61 5.79 8.24 2.89
C ILE A 61 6.55 8.42 4.20
N SER A 62 6.03 9.21 5.14
CA SER A 62 6.65 9.34 6.46
C SER A 62 6.64 8.02 7.23
N LEU A 63 5.56 7.23 7.15
CA LEU A 63 5.42 5.96 7.85
C LEU A 63 6.50 4.97 7.40
N VAL A 64 6.67 4.73 6.10
CA VAL A 64 7.66 3.76 5.59
C VAL A 64 9.09 4.12 5.98
N HIS A 65 9.44 5.42 5.99
CA HIS A 65 10.79 5.88 6.35
C HIS A 65 11.04 5.88 7.86
N LYS A 66 10.00 6.11 8.69
CA LYS A 66 10.11 6.04 10.16
C LYS A 66 10.13 4.60 10.67
N SER A 67 9.51 3.67 9.94
CA SER A 67 9.51 2.23 10.25
C SER A 67 10.73 1.49 9.70
N TYR A 68 11.78 2.20 9.32
CA TYR A 68 13.01 1.60 8.82
C TYR A 68 13.77 0.87 9.95
N ILE A 69 14.16 -0.37 9.69
CA ILE A 69 14.97 -1.18 10.60
C ILE A 69 16.23 -1.65 9.83
N PRO A 70 17.45 -1.26 10.23
CA PRO A 70 18.67 -1.68 9.54
C PRO A 70 18.77 -3.21 9.37
N GLY A 71 19.02 -3.66 8.14
CA GLY A 71 19.15 -5.08 7.80
C GLY A 71 17.84 -5.87 7.63
N ASP A 72 16.67 -5.26 7.89
CA ASP A 72 15.37 -5.93 7.75
C ASP A 72 14.91 -5.94 6.27
N GLU A 73 14.74 -7.12 5.69
CA GLU A 73 14.23 -7.28 4.32
C GLU A 73 12.80 -6.75 4.16
N SER A 74 12.02 -6.74 5.25
CA SER A 74 10.65 -6.22 5.28
C SER A 74 10.58 -4.73 4.97
N ASN A 75 11.68 -3.98 5.05
CA ASN A 75 11.73 -2.59 4.58
C ASN A 75 11.34 -2.49 3.11
N LYS A 76 11.92 -3.33 2.25
CA LYS A 76 11.64 -3.33 0.81
C LYS A 76 10.18 -3.70 0.53
N LYS A 77 9.65 -4.67 1.28
CA LYS A 77 8.23 -5.04 1.22
C LYS A 77 7.32 -3.88 1.62
N ARG A 78 7.59 -3.20 2.74
CA ARG A 78 6.80 -2.01 3.18
C ARG A 78 6.75 -0.93 2.09
N CYS A 79 7.84 -0.78 1.33
CA CYS A 79 7.87 0.13 0.20
C CYS A 79 7.09 -0.36 -1.03
N TYR A 80 7.13 -1.66 -1.31
CA TYR A 80 6.24 -2.27 -2.29
C TYR A 80 4.77 -2.08 -1.91
N ASP A 81 4.41 -2.30 -0.64
CA ASP A 81 3.06 -2.11 -0.13
C ASP A 81 2.58 -0.66 -0.31
N LEU A 82 3.44 0.34 -0.11
CA LEU A 82 3.12 1.75 -0.39
C LEU A 82 2.91 2.01 -1.89
N ASN A 83 3.78 1.47 -2.75
CA ASN A 83 3.63 1.58 -4.19
C ASN A 83 2.32 0.96 -4.67
N PHE A 84 2.02 -0.26 -4.22
CA PHE A 84 0.76 -0.94 -4.47
C PHE A 84 -0.44 -0.12 -3.99
N TRP A 85 -0.39 0.37 -2.74
CA TRP A 85 -1.47 1.15 -2.15
C TRP A 85 -1.80 2.38 -2.99
N LEU A 86 -0.81 3.11 -3.50
CA LEU A 86 -1.04 4.28 -4.35
C LEU A 86 -1.84 3.91 -5.62
N HIS A 87 -1.43 2.83 -6.29
CA HIS A 87 -2.10 2.35 -7.50
C HIS A 87 -3.54 1.89 -7.21
N ASP A 88 -3.71 1.12 -6.14
CA ASP A 88 -5.01 0.63 -5.69
C ASP A 88 -5.98 1.76 -5.34
N GLN A 89 -5.50 2.80 -4.62
CA GLN A 89 -6.33 3.95 -4.28
C GLN A 89 -6.74 4.75 -5.52
N VAL A 90 -5.82 5.02 -6.45
CA VAL A 90 -6.17 5.73 -7.70
C VAL A 90 -7.16 4.90 -8.52
N TYR A 91 -6.93 3.60 -8.68
CA TYR A 91 -7.82 2.71 -9.40
C TYR A 91 -9.23 2.68 -8.79
N LYS A 92 -9.34 2.47 -7.47
CA LYS A 92 -10.63 2.43 -6.75
C LYS A 92 -11.37 3.75 -6.82
N ASN A 93 -10.68 4.88 -6.70
CA ASN A 93 -11.30 6.19 -6.80
C ASN A 93 -11.77 6.53 -8.23
N LEU A 94 -11.04 6.09 -9.26
CA LEU A 94 -11.50 6.21 -10.65
C LEU A 94 -12.77 5.39 -10.90
N GLN A 95 -12.80 4.14 -10.42
CA GLN A 95 -13.99 3.28 -10.51
C GLN A 95 -15.19 3.88 -9.77
N SER A 96 -15.01 4.32 -8.52
CA SER A 96 -16.10 4.87 -7.71
C SER A 96 -16.64 6.19 -8.27
N SER A 97 -15.77 7.03 -8.86
CA SER A 97 -16.16 8.27 -9.54
C SER A 97 -16.66 8.08 -10.97
N LYS A 98 -16.76 6.82 -11.45
CA LYS A 98 -17.16 6.46 -12.82
C LYS A 98 -16.32 7.19 -13.89
N LYS A 99 -15.04 7.43 -13.59
CA LYS A 99 -14.06 8.03 -14.49
C LYS A 99 -13.29 6.93 -15.22
N SER A 100 -12.79 7.25 -16.41
CA SER A 100 -12.02 6.30 -17.21
C SER A 100 -10.75 5.85 -16.48
N THR A 101 -10.44 4.55 -16.54
CA THR A 101 -9.17 4.00 -16.04
C THR A 101 -7.98 4.44 -16.89
N GLU A 102 -8.19 5.07 -18.04
CA GLU A 102 -7.13 5.67 -18.87
C GLU A 102 -6.34 6.74 -18.11
N TYR A 103 -6.96 7.42 -17.14
CA TYR A 103 -6.30 8.43 -16.32
C TYR A 103 -5.34 7.83 -15.29
N LEU A 104 -5.45 6.52 -14.99
CA LEU A 104 -4.69 5.84 -13.92
C LEU A 104 -3.19 6.14 -14.02
N GLY A 105 -2.58 5.86 -15.17
CA GLY A 105 -1.14 6.09 -15.38
C GLY A 105 -0.76 7.55 -15.14
N SER A 106 -1.46 8.48 -15.80
CA SER A 106 -1.15 9.91 -15.70
C SER A 106 -1.29 10.50 -14.28
N ILE A 107 -2.24 9.99 -13.49
CA ILE A 107 -2.46 10.43 -12.11
C ILE A 107 -1.38 9.85 -11.22
N VAL A 108 -1.11 8.54 -11.35
CA VAL A 108 -0.06 7.85 -10.59
C VAL A 108 1.29 8.50 -10.87
N ASP A 109 1.65 8.77 -12.13
CA ASP A 109 2.93 9.39 -12.50
C ASP A 109 3.13 10.76 -11.83
N LYS A 110 2.07 11.58 -11.78
CA LYS A 110 2.10 12.88 -11.12
C LYS A 110 2.27 12.74 -9.60
N LEU A 111 1.51 11.84 -8.97
CA LEU A 111 1.61 11.57 -7.53
C LEU A 111 2.97 10.97 -7.15
N GLN A 112 3.51 10.08 -7.98
CA GLN A 112 4.85 9.50 -7.84
C GLN A 112 5.93 10.58 -7.99
N SER A 113 5.77 11.53 -8.90
CA SER A 113 6.71 12.65 -9.03
C SER A 113 6.73 13.51 -7.77
N VAL A 114 5.56 13.80 -7.19
CA VAL A 114 5.47 14.51 -5.90
C VAL A 114 6.11 13.68 -4.77
N TRP A 115 5.86 12.37 -4.72
CA TRP A 115 6.51 11.48 -3.75
C TRP A 115 8.04 11.54 -3.87
N GLN A 116 8.59 11.43 -5.08
CA GLN A 116 10.04 11.56 -5.31
C GLN A 116 10.57 12.87 -4.73
N ASP A 117 9.92 14.00 -5.02
CA ASP A 117 10.34 15.31 -4.52
C ASP A 117 10.32 15.39 -2.99
N ILE A 118 9.30 14.82 -2.34
CA ILE A 118 9.22 14.74 -0.87
C ILE A 118 10.42 13.96 -0.33
N VAL A 119 10.71 12.81 -0.93
CA VAL A 119 11.78 11.94 -0.45
C VAL A 119 13.14 12.59 -0.60
N ASP A 120 13.41 13.19 -1.76
CA ASP A 120 14.68 13.83 -2.06
C ASP A 120 14.99 15.01 -1.13
N LYS A 121 13.96 15.74 -0.69
CA LYS A 121 14.13 16.94 0.16
C LYS A 121 14.00 16.68 1.65
N GLU A 122 13.11 15.77 2.07
CA GLU A 122 12.77 15.56 3.49
C GLU A 122 13.53 14.37 4.12
N PHE A 123 14.08 13.47 3.29
CA PHE A 123 14.80 12.28 3.73
C PHE A 123 16.22 12.17 3.13
N PRO A 124 17.03 13.26 3.06
CA PRO A 124 18.34 13.21 2.43
C PRO A 124 19.32 12.35 3.24
N GLY A 125 20.19 11.61 2.54
CA GLY A 125 21.32 10.91 3.14
C GLY A 125 20.98 9.72 4.05
N ARG A 126 19.77 9.14 3.93
CA ARG A 126 19.39 7.93 4.67
C ARG A 126 19.95 6.66 4.02
N ASP A 127 20.30 5.69 4.86
CA ASP A 127 20.75 4.34 4.44
C ASP A 127 19.68 3.57 3.67
N TYR A 128 18.42 3.96 3.85
CA TYR A 128 17.28 3.39 3.16
C TYR A 128 16.29 4.47 2.75
N THR A 129 15.88 4.37 1.49
CA THR A 129 14.95 5.30 0.86
C THR A 129 13.88 4.50 0.13
N CYS A 130 12.62 4.76 0.47
CA CYS A 130 11.48 4.18 -0.22
C CYS A 130 11.02 5.11 -1.34
N LEU A 131 11.30 4.71 -2.58
CA LEU A 131 11.04 5.48 -3.78
C LEU A 131 9.81 4.96 -4.55
N PRO A 132 9.15 5.83 -5.34
CA PRO A 132 8.11 5.41 -6.26
C PRO A 132 8.69 4.48 -7.33
N ASP A 133 8.02 3.36 -7.59
CA ASP A 133 8.34 2.45 -8.68
C ASP A 133 7.57 2.86 -9.94
N LYS A 134 8.25 3.62 -10.81
CA LYS A 134 7.71 4.07 -12.10
C LYS A 134 7.56 2.93 -13.13
N LYS A 135 8.11 1.75 -12.85
CA LYS A 135 8.02 0.56 -13.71
C LYS A 135 7.01 -0.44 -13.19
N LEU A 136 6.33 -0.14 -12.08
CA LEU A 136 5.31 -1.01 -11.53
C LEU A 136 4.19 -1.20 -12.58
N LEU A 137 3.84 -2.45 -12.83
CA LEU A 137 2.82 -2.80 -13.82
C LEU A 137 1.45 -2.27 -13.37
N LEU A 138 0.69 -1.62 -14.26
CA LEU A 138 -0.67 -1.15 -13.97
C LEU A 138 -1.73 -2.28 -13.95
N ASN A 139 -1.32 -3.55 -14.03
CA ASN A 139 -2.22 -4.70 -13.90
C ASN A 139 -2.50 -4.94 -12.41
N MET A 140 -3.63 -4.39 -11.93
CA MET A 140 -4.02 -4.47 -10.52
C MET A 140 -4.19 -5.90 -10.00
N GLN A 141 -4.65 -6.85 -10.84
CA GLN A 141 -4.78 -8.24 -10.42
C GLN A 141 -3.41 -8.86 -10.15
N PHE A 142 -2.46 -8.68 -11.07
CA PHE A 142 -1.10 -9.18 -10.89
C PHE A 142 -0.41 -8.55 -9.67
N LEU A 143 -0.56 -7.24 -9.49
CA LEU A 143 0.01 -6.57 -8.32
C LEU A 143 -0.58 -7.07 -7.01
N GLN A 144 -1.87 -7.40 -7.02
CA GLN A 144 -2.55 -8.00 -5.87
C GLN A 144 -1.98 -9.39 -5.58
N GLU A 145 -1.83 -10.26 -6.58
CA GLU A 145 -1.25 -11.60 -6.41
C GLU A 145 0.17 -11.55 -5.82
N ILE A 146 1.01 -10.63 -6.29
CA ILE A 146 2.36 -10.43 -5.74
C ILE A 146 2.31 -9.92 -4.30
N LYS A 147 1.41 -8.98 -3.99
CA LYS A 147 1.20 -8.51 -2.62
C LYS A 147 0.81 -9.66 -1.70
N ASP A 148 -0.10 -10.52 -2.13
CA ASP A 148 -0.65 -11.62 -1.34
C ASP A 148 0.46 -12.64 -1.03
N LEU A 149 1.31 -12.91 -2.02
CA LEU A 149 2.49 -13.75 -1.85
C LEU A 149 3.49 -13.15 -0.85
N PHE A 150 3.76 -11.85 -0.92
CA PHE A 150 4.64 -11.18 0.04
C PHE A 150 4.07 -11.14 1.45
N ASP A 151 2.76 -10.90 1.60
CA ASP A 151 2.07 -10.93 2.89
C ASP A 151 2.17 -12.33 3.51
N PHE A 152 1.93 -13.38 2.71
CA PHE A 152 2.10 -14.76 3.14
C PHE A 152 3.53 -15.04 3.63
N PHE A 153 4.56 -14.65 2.89
CA PHE A 153 5.95 -14.88 3.32
C PHE A 153 6.32 -14.11 4.59
N GLN A 154 5.84 -12.88 4.75
CA GLN A 154 6.07 -12.08 5.95
C GLN A 154 5.49 -12.77 7.19
N ASP A 155 4.27 -13.28 7.08
CA ASP A 155 3.56 -13.84 8.23
C ASP A 155 3.79 -15.36 8.42
N TYR A 156 4.41 -16.04 7.45
CA TYR A 156 4.61 -17.49 7.46
C TYR A 156 5.29 -18.02 8.73
N THR A 157 6.30 -17.31 9.24
CA THR A 157 7.05 -17.75 10.43
C THR A 157 6.17 -17.74 11.68
N GLU A 158 5.35 -16.71 11.85
CA GLU A 158 4.40 -16.59 12.97
C GLU A 158 3.31 -17.66 12.84
N MET A 159 2.68 -17.76 11.68
CA MET A 159 1.64 -18.75 11.40
C MET A 159 2.13 -20.18 11.63
N LYS A 160 3.33 -20.52 11.12
CA LYS A 160 3.95 -21.84 11.33
C LYS A 160 4.16 -22.15 12.81
N GLY A 161 4.62 -21.16 13.58
CA GLY A 161 4.81 -21.30 15.03
C GLY A 161 3.49 -21.61 15.74
N GLU A 162 2.42 -20.87 15.41
CA GLU A 162 1.09 -21.09 15.98
C GLU A 162 0.50 -22.46 15.61
N ILE A 163 0.63 -22.86 14.34
CA ILE A 163 0.13 -24.16 13.84
C ILE A 163 0.81 -25.33 14.54
N ILE A 164 2.13 -25.28 14.69
CA ILE A 164 2.89 -26.34 15.36
C ILE A 164 2.55 -26.39 16.86
N ALA A 165 2.39 -25.22 17.50
CA ALA A 165 2.13 -25.16 18.93
C ALA A 165 0.73 -25.69 19.31
N ARG A 166 -0.29 -25.47 18.47
CA ARG A 166 -1.68 -25.82 18.77
C ARG A 166 -2.44 -26.29 17.53
N THR A 167 -2.05 -27.45 17.00
CA THR A 167 -2.56 -27.97 15.72
C THR A 167 -4.09 -28.04 15.64
N HIS A 168 -4.78 -28.43 16.70
CA HIS A 168 -6.26 -28.49 16.72
C HIS A 168 -6.91 -27.09 16.66
N GLU A 169 -6.41 -26.11 17.44
CA GLU A 169 -6.91 -24.74 17.43
C GLU A 169 -6.57 -24.01 16.13
N ALA A 170 -5.40 -24.32 15.55
CA ALA A 170 -4.94 -23.73 14.30
C ALA A 170 -5.80 -24.14 13.10
N CYS A 171 -6.30 -25.39 13.05
CA CYS A 171 -7.25 -25.81 12.01
C CYS A 171 -8.53 -24.98 12.02
N LEU A 172 -9.03 -24.60 13.21
CA LEU A 172 -10.21 -23.72 13.34
C LEU A 172 -9.90 -22.26 12.95
N LYS A 173 -8.64 -21.84 13.08
CA LYS A 173 -8.21 -20.45 12.85
C LYS A 173 -7.82 -20.17 11.40
N TYR A 174 -7.20 -21.13 10.70
CA TYR A 174 -6.55 -20.90 9.40
C TYR A 174 -7.13 -21.72 8.23
N VAL A 175 -7.91 -22.77 8.50
CA VAL A 175 -8.42 -23.72 7.48
C VAL A 175 -9.96 -23.75 7.44
N GLY A 176 -10.63 -23.09 8.40
CA GLY A 176 -12.08 -23.06 8.55
C GLY A 176 -12.78 -22.02 7.68
#